data_AF-A0A6F8YCJ6-F1
#
_entry.id   AF-A0A6F8YCJ6-F1
#
_cell.length_a   1.000
_cell.length_b   1.000
_cell.length_c   1.000
_cell.angle_alpha   90.00
_cell.angle_beta   90.00
_cell.angle_gamma   90.00
#
_symmetry.space_group_name_H-M   'P 1'
#
loop_
_entity.id
_entity.type
_entity.pdbx_description
1 polymer ?
#
loop_
_entity_poly.entity_id
_entity_poly.type
_entity_poly.pdbx_seq_one_letter_code
_entity_poly.pdbx_strand_id
1 'polypeptide(L)'
;MPPQVLAGAPVGEVLPDAGHELAVPDDDPLVYLAAPFFTLADRWLVETCRNVLIGLGAQVFSPLHDVGPGGDEVASRDLEGLDRAHAVFALLDGWDPGTVYEVGWAHRKGLPVVGFLQGPSHEGTKMLVGTGAELHQDLSSALYRVVWAAQGHPLTPSRVTGHA
;
A
#
# COMPACT_ATOMS: atom_id res chain seq x y z
N MET A 1 29.39 -1.81 -0.56
CA MET A 1 28.89 -2.91 -1.42
C MET A 1 30.02 -3.90 -1.65
N PRO A 2 29.80 -5.22 -1.56
CA PRO A 2 30.85 -6.21 -1.77
C PRO A 2 31.48 -6.08 -3.17
N PRO A 3 32.81 -6.27 -3.32
CA PRO A 3 33.49 -6.12 -4.60
C PRO A 3 33.00 -7.11 -5.67
N GLN A 4 32.45 -8.26 -5.25
CA GLN A 4 31.88 -9.26 -6.15
C GLN A 4 30.60 -8.73 -6.83
N VAL A 5 29.74 -8.03 -6.08
CA VAL A 5 28.54 -7.40 -6.64
C VAL A 5 28.92 -6.28 -7.61
N LEU A 6 29.94 -5.48 -7.27
CA LEU A 6 30.49 -4.46 -8.17
C LEU A 6 31.05 -5.07 -9.48
N ALA A 7 31.53 -6.31 -9.41
CA ALA A 7 32.04 -7.07 -10.55
C ALA A 7 30.94 -7.83 -11.32
N GLY A 8 29.66 -7.67 -10.96
CA GLY A 8 28.51 -8.26 -11.66
C GLY A 8 28.02 -9.60 -11.11
N ALA A 9 28.52 -10.06 -9.95
CA ALA A 9 27.96 -11.24 -9.30
C ALA A 9 26.52 -10.95 -8.81
N PRO A 10 25.59 -11.91 -8.93
CA PRO A 10 24.23 -11.75 -8.43
C PRO A 10 24.23 -11.42 -6.93
N VAL A 11 23.44 -10.42 -6.54
CA VAL A 11 23.38 -9.95 -5.15
C VAL A 11 23.01 -11.09 -4.19
N GLY A 12 22.04 -11.93 -4.57
CA GLY A 12 21.60 -13.05 -3.73
C GLY A 12 22.62 -14.17 -3.55
N GLU A 13 23.64 -14.26 -4.41
CA GLU A 13 24.75 -15.21 -4.23
C GLU A 13 25.82 -14.65 -3.27
N VAL A 14 26.00 -13.33 -3.26
CA VAL A 14 27.02 -12.66 -2.44
C VAL A 14 26.49 -12.31 -1.05
N LEU A 15 25.21 -11.97 -0.96
CA LEU A 15 24.49 -11.59 0.26
C LEU A 15 23.23 -12.46 0.39
N PRO A 16 23.35 -13.74 0.78
CA PRO A 16 22.22 -14.66 0.83
C PRO A 16 21.10 -14.18 1.75
N ASP A 17 21.46 -13.48 2.83
CA ASP A 17 20.50 -12.93 3.79
C ASP A 17 19.76 -11.69 3.25
N ALA A 18 20.33 -10.96 2.29
CA ALA A 18 19.72 -9.76 1.68
C ALA A 18 19.19 -10.00 0.26
N GLY A 19 19.48 -11.16 -0.33
CA GLY A 19 19.19 -11.46 -1.73
C GLY A 19 17.71 -11.44 -2.07
N HIS A 20 16.87 -11.89 -1.13
CA HIS A 20 15.42 -11.87 -1.28
C HIS A 20 14.82 -10.48 -1.12
N GLU A 21 15.49 -9.59 -0.37
CA GLU A 21 15.08 -8.18 -0.23
C GLU A 21 15.52 -7.29 -1.40
N LEU A 22 16.48 -7.77 -2.20
CA LEU A 22 17.08 -7.03 -3.31
C LEU A 22 16.68 -7.63 -4.67
N ALA A 23 15.67 -8.50 -4.69
CA ALA A 23 15.10 -9.04 -5.91
C ALA A 23 14.35 -7.93 -6.66
N VAL A 24 14.72 -7.72 -7.92
CA VAL A 24 13.98 -6.82 -8.80
C VAL A 24 12.70 -7.53 -9.22
N PRO A 25 11.51 -6.92 -9.06
CA PRO A 25 10.25 -7.51 -9.50
C PRO A 25 10.25 -7.74 -11.02
N ASP A 26 9.55 -8.78 -11.47
CA ASP A 26 9.34 -9.04 -12.90
C ASP A 26 8.38 -8.01 -13.54
N ASP A 27 7.36 -7.57 -12.79
CA ASP A 27 6.36 -6.59 -13.19
C ASP A 27 6.49 -5.28 -12.39
N ASP A 28 6.12 -4.15 -13.00
CA ASP A 28 6.04 -2.88 -12.28
C ASP A 28 5.01 -2.98 -11.13
N PRO A 29 5.36 -2.61 -9.89
CA PRO A 29 4.44 -2.72 -8.76
C PRO A 29 3.24 -1.77 -8.93
N LEU A 30 2.01 -2.30 -8.98
CA LEU A 30 0.78 -1.52 -9.02
C LEU A 30 0.14 -1.43 -7.64
N VAL A 31 0.08 -0.22 -7.08
CA VAL A 31 -0.56 0.06 -5.80
C VAL A 31 -1.96 0.64 -6.02
N TYR A 32 -2.96 0.07 -5.38
CA TYR A 32 -4.28 0.66 -5.26
C TYR A 32 -4.33 1.63 -4.07
N LEU A 33 -4.59 2.91 -4.32
CA LEU A 33 -4.67 3.97 -3.32
C LEU A 33 -6.13 4.17 -2.89
N ALA A 34 -6.53 3.46 -1.82
CA ALA A 34 -7.83 3.54 -1.18
C ALA A 34 -7.87 4.72 -0.20
N ALA A 35 -8.77 5.67 -0.42
CA ALA A 35 -8.86 6.86 0.42
C ALA A 35 -10.16 7.64 0.19
N PRO A 36 -10.67 8.36 1.21
CA PRO A 36 -11.65 9.40 0.96
C PRO A 36 -11.06 10.52 0.09
N PHE A 37 -11.93 11.25 -0.61
CA PHE A 37 -11.56 12.46 -1.37
C PHE A 37 -12.66 13.53 -1.32
N PHE A 38 -13.43 13.53 -0.23
CA PHE A 38 -14.60 14.40 -0.04
C PHE A 38 -14.22 15.84 0.29
N THR A 39 -13.09 16.02 1.00
CA THR A 39 -12.58 17.33 1.41
C THR A 39 -11.32 17.72 0.64
N LEU A 40 -10.94 18.99 0.72
CA LEU A 40 -9.67 19.47 0.16
C LEU A 40 -8.47 18.80 0.83
N ALA A 41 -8.55 18.55 2.15
CA ALA A 41 -7.49 17.89 2.89
C ALA A 41 -7.30 16.45 2.42
N ASP A 42 -8.40 15.72 2.23
CA ASP A 42 -8.37 14.34 1.71
C ASP A 42 -7.68 14.32 0.34
N ARG A 43 -8.12 15.17 -0.59
CA ARG A 43 -7.55 15.25 -1.95
C ARG A 43 -6.06 15.58 -1.92
N TRP A 44 -5.64 16.52 -1.07
CA TRP A 44 -4.22 16.86 -0.91
C TRP A 44 -3.39 15.67 -0.42
N LEU A 45 -3.91 14.90 0.54
CA LEU A 45 -3.22 13.72 1.04
C LEU A 45 -3.14 12.61 -0.01
N VAL A 46 -4.23 12.37 -0.77
CA VAL A 46 -4.24 11.42 -1.89
C VAL A 46 -3.19 11.81 -2.95
N GLU A 47 -3.16 13.08 -3.37
CA GLU A 47 -2.17 13.58 -4.34
C GLU A 47 -0.73 13.44 -3.83
N THR A 48 -0.51 13.74 -2.55
CA THR A 48 0.81 13.61 -1.92
C THR A 48 1.26 12.15 -1.93
N CYS A 49 0.40 11.22 -1.49
CA CYS A 49 0.71 9.80 -1.47
C CYS A 49 0.95 9.26 -2.89
N ARG A 50 0.07 9.61 -3.83
CA ARG A 50 0.20 9.20 -5.24
C ARG A 50 1.53 9.63 -5.84
N ASN A 51 1.92 10.90 -5.66
CA ASN A 51 3.17 11.42 -6.20
C ASN A 51 4.40 10.74 -5.57
N VAL A 52 4.35 10.43 -4.27
CA VAL A 52 5.44 9.70 -3.60
C VAL A 52 5.52 8.26 -4.09
N LEU A 53 4.40 7.54 -4.18
CA LEU A 53 4.37 6.16 -4.68
C LEU A 53 4.93 6.07 -6.11
N ILE A 54 4.56 7.00 -6.99
CA ILE A 54 5.12 7.10 -8.34
C ILE A 54 6.63 7.41 -8.28
N GLY A 55 7.05 8.32 -7.42
CA GLY A 55 8.46 8.64 -7.20
C GLY A 55 9.29 7.46 -6.66
N LEU A 56 8.65 6.52 -5.97
CA LEU A 56 9.25 5.27 -5.49
C LEU A 56 9.25 4.16 -6.56
N GLY A 57 8.76 4.43 -7.77
CA GLY A 57 8.77 3.50 -8.90
C GLY A 57 7.54 2.61 -8.99
N ALA A 58 6.46 2.89 -8.25
CA ALA A 58 5.20 2.17 -8.38
C ALA A 58 4.26 2.83 -9.40
N GLN A 59 3.49 2.02 -10.10
CA GLN A 59 2.26 2.46 -10.74
C GLN A 59 1.18 2.64 -9.67
N VAL A 60 0.25 3.58 -9.87
CA VAL A 60 -0.80 3.88 -8.89
C VAL A 60 -2.15 3.92 -9.58
N PHE A 61 -3.09 3.11 -9.09
CA PHE A 61 -4.51 3.27 -9.33
C PHE A 61 -5.15 4.00 -8.16
N SER A 62 -6.00 4.99 -8.41
CA SER A 62 -6.74 5.72 -7.38
C SER A 62 -8.16 5.99 -7.85
N PRO A 63 -9.20 5.70 -7.04
CA PRO A 63 -10.59 6.04 -7.37
C PRO A 63 -10.78 7.50 -7.80
N LEU A 64 -10.08 8.42 -7.13
CA LEU A 64 -10.10 9.86 -7.46
C LEU A 64 -9.60 10.14 -8.90
N HIS A 65 -8.58 9.43 -9.37
CA HIS A 65 -7.85 9.75 -10.59
C HIS A 65 -8.31 8.92 -11.80
N ASP A 66 -8.54 7.63 -11.58
CA ASP A 66 -8.76 6.64 -12.63
C ASP A 66 -10.25 6.34 -12.86
N VAL A 67 -11.09 6.63 -11.86
CA VAL A 67 -12.54 6.45 -11.94
C VAL A 67 -13.26 7.80 -12.02
N GLY A 68 -12.95 8.70 -11.09
CA GLY A 68 -13.57 10.01 -10.96
C GLY A 68 -14.97 9.96 -10.34
N PRO A 69 -15.64 11.12 -10.19
CA PRO A 69 -17.01 11.16 -9.66
C PRO A 69 -17.99 10.45 -10.61
N GLY A 70 -18.97 9.75 -10.03
CA GLY A 70 -20.01 9.03 -10.78
C GLY A 70 -21.13 8.53 -9.86
N GLY A 71 -22.06 7.76 -10.43
CA GLY A 71 -23.09 7.06 -9.68
C GLY A 71 -22.60 5.70 -9.18
N ASP A 72 -23.54 4.80 -8.87
CA ASP A 72 -23.26 3.48 -8.29
C ASP A 72 -22.34 2.61 -9.18
N GLU A 73 -22.27 2.87 -10.49
CA GLU A 73 -21.37 2.19 -11.43
C GLU A 73 -19.88 2.37 -11.14
N VAL A 74 -19.51 3.39 -10.35
CA VAL A 74 -18.15 3.61 -9.86
C VAL A 74 -17.63 2.39 -9.10
N ALA A 75 -18.50 1.74 -8.32
CA ALA A 75 -18.13 0.59 -7.50
C ALA A 75 -17.51 -0.55 -8.32
N SER A 76 -18.07 -0.90 -9.48
CA SER A 76 -17.50 -1.97 -10.31
C SER A 76 -16.14 -1.57 -10.88
N ARG A 77 -15.95 -0.30 -11.25
CA ARG A 77 -14.68 0.20 -11.80
C ARG A 77 -13.58 0.23 -10.75
N ASP A 78 -13.92 0.58 -9.51
CA ASP A 78 -12.99 0.51 -8.37
C ASP A 78 -12.57 -0.93 -8.07
N LEU A 79 -13.51 -1.88 -8.10
CA LEU A 79 -13.20 -3.31 -7.92
C LEU A 79 -12.35 -3.87 -9.05
N GLU A 80 -12.54 -3.44 -10.30
CA GLU A 80 -11.65 -3.77 -11.42
C GLU A 80 -10.23 -3.19 -11.22
N GLY A 81 -10.13 -2.03 -10.57
CA GLY A 81 -8.85 -1.47 -10.12
C GLY A 81 -8.14 -2.38 -9.13
N LEU A 82 -8.85 -2.83 -8.08
CA LEU A 82 -8.32 -3.76 -7.07
C LEU A 82 -7.88 -5.09 -7.70
N ASP A 83 -8.63 -5.61 -8.67
CA ASP A 83 -8.35 -6.91 -9.29
C ASP A 83 -7.02 -6.97 -10.05
N ARG A 84 -6.47 -5.81 -10.43
CA ARG A 84 -5.17 -5.71 -11.11
C ARG A 84 -4.03 -5.35 -10.16
N ALA A 85 -4.33 -4.87 -8.95
CA ALA A 85 -3.33 -4.34 -8.04
C ALA A 85 -2.48 -5.45 -7.41
N HIS A 86 -1.23 -5.12 -7.11
CA HIS A 86 -0.31 -6.00 -6.38
C HIS A 86 -0.37 -5.74 -4.87
N ALA A 87 -0.72 -4.53 -4.44
CA ALA A 87 -0.97 -4.18 -3.04
C ALA A 87 -1.97 -3.04 -2.91
N VAL A 88 -2.50 -2.86 -1.70
CA VAL A 88 -3.40 -1.75 -1.34
C VAL A 88 -2.72 -0.84 -0.32
N PHE A 89 -2.71 0.46 -0.61
CA PHE A 89 -2.42 1.51 0.36
C PHE A 89 -3.73 2.17 0.80
N ALA A 90 -4.05 2.12 2.09
CA ALA A 90 -5.30 2.64 2.62
C ALA A 90 -5.09 3.82 3.58
N LEU A 91 -5.68 4.97 3.27
CA LEU A 91 -5.76 6.11 4.20
C LEU A 91 -7.00 5.94 5.09
N LEU A 92 -6.80 5.47 6.31
CA LEU A 92 -7.88 5.00 7.20
C LEU A 92 -8.38 6.05 8.19
N ASP A 93 -7.79 7.25 8.20
CA ASP A 93 -8.25 8.34 9.04
C ASP A 93 -9.70 8.70 8.73
N GLY A 94 -10.51 8.84 9.78
CA GLY A 94 -11.94 9.12 9.65
C GLY A 94 -12.83 7.91 9.34
N TRP A 95 -12.27 6.70 9.15
CA TRP A 95 -13.03 5.46 8.94
C TRP A 95 -14.06 5.54 7.81
N ASP A 96 -13.65 6.09 6.66
CA ASP A 96 -14.50 6.16 5.47
C ASP A 96 -15.05 4.76 5.09
N PRO A 97 -16.38 4.56 5.03
CA PRO A 97 -16.96 3.26 4.71
C PRO A 97 -16.52 2.69 3.36
N GLY A 98 -16.30 3.54 2.35
CA GLY A 98 -15.83 3.11 1.03
C GLY A 98 -14.43 2.50 1.12
N THR A 99 -13.49 3.25 1.70
CA THR A 99 -12.12 2.80 1.96
C THR A 99 -12.09 1.52 2.80
N VAL A 100 -12.91 1.41 3.85
CA VAL A 100 -12.99 0.19 4.68
C VAL A 100 -13.54 -0.99 3.88
N TYR A 101 -14.51 -0.77 3.00
CA TYR A 101 -15.04 -1.81 2.12
C TYR A 101 -13.98 -2.32 1.14
N GLU A 102 -13.24 -1.42 0.49
CA GLU A 102 -12.13 -1.74 -0.42
C GLU A 102 -11.06 -2.57 0.29
N VAL A 103 -10.69 -2.22 1.51
CA VAL A 103 -9.75 -3.00 2.33
C VAL A 103 -10.30 -4.39 2.66
N GLY A 104 -11.58 -4.49 3.03
CA GLY A 104 -12.23 -5.79 3.26
C GLY A 104 -12.22 -6.67 2.00
N TRP A 105 -12.48 -6.08 0.83
CA TRP A 105 -12.43 -6.76 -0.46
C TRP A 105 -11.02 -7.23 -0.81
N ALA A 106 -10.01 -6.38 -0.59
CA ALA A 106 -8.61 -6.69 -0.80
C ALA A 106 -8.16 -7.90 0.03
N HIS A 107 -8.50 -7.93 1.33
CA HIS A 107 -8.23 -9.08 2.19
C HIS A 107 -8.89 -10.37 1.68
N ARG A 108 -10.14 -10.30 1.21
CA ARG A 108 -10.84 -11.46 0.64
C ARG A 108 -10.13 -12.01 -0.61
N LYS A 109 -9.49 -11.14 -1.38
CA LYS A 109 -8.69 -11.48 -2.57
C LYS A 109 -7.26 -11.94 -2.24
N GLY A 110 -6.83 -11.80 -0.98
CA GLY A 110 -5.46 -12.10 -0.56
C GLY A 110 -4.45 -11.03 -0.96
N LEU A 111 -4.91 -9.81 -1.28
CA LEU A 111 -4.01 -8.69 -1.57
C LEU A 111 -3.37 -8.19 -0.26
N PRO A 112 -2.06 -7.91 -0.24
CA PRO A 112 -1.43 -7.28 0.90
C PRO A 112 -1.96 -5.85 1.09
N VAL A 113 -2.27 -5.50 2.33
CA VAL A 113 -2.81 -4.18 2.70
C VAL A 113 -1.88 -3.49 3.69
N VAL A 114 -1.42 -2.30 3.32
CA VAL A 114 -0.73 -1.37 4.23
C VAL A 114 -1.66 -0.19 4.49
N GLY A 115 -1.94 0.09 5.75
CA GLY A 115 -2.82 1.18 6.16
C GLY A 115 -2.06 2.29 6.87
N PHE A 116 -2.44 3.54 6.61
CA PHE A 116 -2.04 4.69 7.41
C PHE A 116 -3.22 5.15 8.27
N LEU A 117 -2.98 5.33 9.58
CA LEU A 117 -3.97 5.78 10.54
C LEU A 117 -3.30 6.60 11.65
N GLN A 118 -3.73 7.84 11.85
CA GLN A 118 -3.35 8.68 12.98
C GLN A 118 -4.31 8.45 14.15
N GLY A 119 -3.77 7.93 15.25
CA GLY A 119 -4.48 7.88 16.52
C GLY A 119 -4.37 6.55 17.27
N PRO A 120 -4.76 6.52 18.55
CA PRO A 120 -4.46 5.42 19.46
C PRO A 120 -5.51 4.30 19.47
N SER A 121 -6.59 4.37 18.67
CA SER A 121 -7.69 3.40 18.79
C SER A 121 -7.35 2.04 18.17
N HIS A 122 -6.86 1.16 19.03
CA HIS A 122 -6.55 -0.23 18.67
C HIS A 122 -7.82 -1.08 18.46
N GLU A 123 -8.97 -0.65 19.00
CA GLU A 123 -10.19 -1.45 18.95
C GLU A 123 -10.82 -1.51 17.55
N GLY A 124 -10.84 -0.39 16.83
CA GLY A 124 -11.41 -0.34 15.47
C GLY A 124 -10.58 -1.11 14.44
N THR A 125 -9.30 -1.35 14.72
CA THR A 125 -8.36 -1.97 13.77
C THR A 125 -8.26 -3.49 13.90
N LYS A 126 -9.02 -4.12 14.82
CA LYS A 126 -8.95 -5.57 15.09
C LYS A 126 -9.19 -6.40 13.82
N MET A 127 -10.20 -6.04 13.03
CA MET A 127 -10.50 -6.73 11.77
C MET A 127 -9.37 -6.56 10.77
N LEU A 128 -8.87 -5.34 10.57
CA LEU A 128 -7.82 -5.03 9.61
C LEU A 128 -6.54 -5.84 9.90
N VAL A 129 -6.02 -5.74 11.12
CA VAL A 129 -4.79 -6.45 11.51
C VAL A 129 -5.03 -7.95 11.58
N GLY A 130 -6.17 -8.38 12.11
CA GLY A 130 -6.54 -9.80 12.22
C GLY A 130 -6.67 -10.52 10.87
N THR A 131 -6.91 -9.77 9.79
CA THR A 131 -6.97 -10.29 8.41
C THR A 131 -5.71 -10.06 7.60
N GLY A 132 -4.66 -9.49 8.20
CA GLY A 132 -3.33 -9.43 7.58
C GLY A 132 -2.76 -8.04 7.33
N ALA A 133 -3.48 -6.96 7.65
CA ALA A 133 -2.99 -5.61 7.37
C ALA A 133 -1.80 -5.20 8.29
N GLU A 134 -0.85 -4.47 7.70
CA GLU A 134 0.22 -3.76 8.42
C GLU A 134 -0.18 -2.28 8.53
N LEU A 135 -0.40 -1.77 9.74
CA LEU A 135 -0.89 -0.41 9.97
C LEU A 135 0.21 0.48 10.52
N HIS A 136 0.38 1.67 9.96
CA HIS A 136 1.44 2.61 10.31
C HIS A 136 0.89 3.96 10.77
N GLN A 137 1.58 4.57 11.73
CA GLN A 137 1.36 5.96 12.14
C GLN A 137 2.33 6.95 11.49
N ASP A 138 3.40 6.45 10.88
CA ASP A 138 4.34 7.25 10.07
C ASP A 138 4.04 7.04 8.59
N LEU A 139 3.72 8.13 7.89
CA LEU A 139 3.28 8.08 6.50
C LEU A 139 4.40 7.59 5.57
N SER A 140 5.63 8.06 5.78
CA SER A 140 6.77 7.68 4.95
C SER A 140 7.04 6.18 5.03
N SER A 141 7.08 5.61 6.23
CA SER A 141 7.23 4.17 6.45
C SER A 141 6.12 3.38 5.74
N ALA A 142 4.87 3.83 5.85
CA ALA A 142 3.73 3.18 5.22
C ALA A 142 3.85 3.15 3.68
N LEU A 143 4.29 4.26 3.08
CA LEU A 143 4.49 4.39 1.64
C LEU A 143 5.62 3.48 1.12
N TYR A 144 6.74 3.37 1.85
CA TYR A 144 7.78 2.40 1.49
C TYR A 144 7.28 0.96 1.62
N ARG A 145 6.59 0.65 2.72
CA ARG A 145 6.10 -0.71 2.98
C ARG A 145 5.11 -1.19 1.95
N VAL A 146 4.21 -0.34 1.46
CA VAL A 146 3.25 -0.76 0.42
C VAL A 146 3.91 -1.00 -0.93
N VAL A 147 4.95 -0.23 -1.27
CA VAL A 147 5.72 -0.46 -2.50
C VAL A 147 6.45 -1.81 -2.40
N TRP A 148 7.13 -2.09 -1.29
CA TRP A 148 7.77 -3.40 -1.10
C TRP A 148 6.76 -4.55 -1.10
N ALA A 149 5.57 -4.36 -0.52
CA ALA A 149 4.51 -5.36 -0.59
C ALA A 149 4.04 -5.61 -2.02
N ALA A 150 3.89 -4.56 -2.83
CA ALA A 150 3.56 -4.67 -4.25
C ALA A 150 4.68 -5.32 -5.09
N GLN A 151 5.91 -5.34 -4.57
CA GLN A 151 7.06 -6.04 -5.13
C GLN A 151 7.14 -7.52 -4.69
N GLY A 152 6.18 -7.99 -3.87
CA GLY A 152 6.11 -9.37 -3.40
C GLY A 152 6.74 -9.60 -2.02
N HIS A 153 7.19 -8.57 -1.32
CA HIS A 153 7.71 -8.73 0.03
C HIS A 153 6.58 -8.98 1.04
N PRO A 154 6.75 -9.92 1.98
CA PRO A 154 5.71 -10.22 2.94
C PRO A 154 5.45 -9.05 3.91
N LEU A 155 4.18 -8.89 4.28
CA LEU A 155 3.76 -8.03 5.38
C LEU A 155 3.75 -8.80 6.70
N THR A 156 4.02 -8.09 7.79
CA THR A 156 3.81 -8.63 9.14
C THR A 156 2.59 -7.93 9.75
N PRO A 157 1.46 -8.64 9.94
CA PRO A 157 0.24 -8.02 10.44
C PRO A 157 0.50 -7.40 11.81
N SER A 158 0.44 -6.07 11.88
CA SER A 158 0.92 -5.33 13.04
C SER A 158 0.40 -3.90 13.07
N ARG A 159 0.65 -3.24 14.21
CA ARG A 159 0.45 -1.80 14.39
C ARG A 159 1.82 -1.20 14.67
N VAL A 160 2.36 -0.50 13.69
CA VAL A 160 3.68 0.12 13.71
C VAL A 160 3.51 1.57 14.15
N THR A 161 3.92 1.86 15.38
CA THR A 161 3.94 3.22 15.94
C THR A 161 5.26 3.91 15.58
N GLY A 162 5.20 5.19 15.20
CA GLY A 162 6.40 6.00 15.03
C GLY A 162 7.10 6.21 16.38
N HIS A 163 8.44 6.21 16.39
CA HIS A 163 9.19 6.67 17.56
C HIS A 163 9.07 8.20 17.57
N ALA A 164 8.43 8.74 18.61
CA ALA A 164 8.32 10.18 18.85
C ALA A 164 9.67 10.82 19.16
#